data_AF-A0A2R6CJH0-F1
#
_entry.id   AF-A0A2R6CJH0-F1
#
_cell.length_a   1.000
_cell.length_b   1.000
_cell.length_c   1.000
_cell.angle_alpha   90.00
_cell.angle_beta   90.00
_cell.angle_gamma   90.00
#
_symmetry.space_group_name_H-M   'P 1'
#
loop_
_entity.id
_entity.type
_entity.pdbx_description
1 polymer ?
#
loop_
_entity_poly.entity_id
_entity_poly.type
_entity_poly.pdbx_seq_one_letter_code
_entity_poly.pdbx_strand_id
1 'polypeptide(L)'
;MSTREEYRDAAIAALGERAYERAGNEYTRAAWLGLAEPREDVNPFTVDERGWVGRGLSHLVTAAAGYRVAGADARATRRGVEGVAVARDLRGSADPVQRACLEEFVADFRAIAGLDGAVEAYETAAQAYRTAAEGIDDPQTKATTPLFEAAAAPLKQLARSQANGEIAVTWEDLHGSDPNQPGAFLAHRAEYKRQRLPGLIEQTVADGYLAAPRGSTAYDTDTYRCPACGSRDVNWVGASTLCLRCSRPVEE
;
A
#
# COMPACT_ATOMS: atom_id res chain seq x y z
N MET A 1 -13.97 -22.23 -1.34
CA MET A 1 -13.76 -21.07 -0.45
C MET A 1 -13.11 -19.98 -1.28
N SER A 2 -13.49 -18.72 -1.12
CA SER A 2 -12.88 -17.64 -1.89
C SER A 2 -11.43 -17.40 -1.50
N THR A 3 -10.59 -17.13 -2.50
CA THR A 3 -9.17 -16.84 -2.31
C THR A 3 -8.92 -15.37 -1.95
N ARG A 4 -7.73 -15.07 -1.44
CA ARG A 4 -7.28 -13.68 -1.21
C ARG A 4 -7.33 -12.87 -2.50
N GLU A 5 -6.90 -13.47 -3.60
CA GLU A 5 -6.83 -12.90 -4.93
C GLU A 5 -8.23 -12.53 -5.44
N GLU A 6 -9.23 -13.40 -5.24
CA GLU A 6 -10.63 -13.10 -5.56
C GLU A 6 -11.13 -11.84 -4.82
N TYR A 7 -10.85 -11.72 -3.51
CA TYR A 7 -11.25 -10.53 -2.76
C TYR A 7 -10.48 -9.28 -3.20
N ARG A 8 -9.19 -9.41 -3.50
CA ARG A 8 -8.40 -8.29 -4.04
C ARG A 8 -8.98 -7.82 -5.38
N ASP A 9 -9.35 -8.74 -6.26
CA ASP A 9 -9.89 -8.41 -7.58
C ASP A 9 -11.31 -7.82 -7.48
N ALA A 10 -12.14 -8.33 -6.56
CA ALA A 10 -13.43 -7.71 -6.24
C ALA A 10 -13.28 -6.28 -5.69
N ALA A 11 -12.24 -6.03 -4.89
CA ALA A 11 -11.92 -4.69 -4.40
C ALA A 11 -11.53 -3.74 -5.55
N ILE A 12 -10.70 -4.21 -6.48
CA ILE A 12 -10.28 -3.45 -7.67
C ILE A 12 -11.49 -3.10 -8.55
N ALA A 13 -12.38 -4.06 -8.80
CA ALA A 13 -13.61 -3.81 -9.55
C ALA A 13 -14.47 -2.74 -8.84
N ALA A 14 -14.60 -2.83 -7.52
CA ALA A 14 -15.32 -1.83 -6.73
C ALA A 14 -14.71 -0.42 -6.80
N LEU A 15 -13.38 -0.29 -6.86
CA LEU A 15 -12.72 1.00 -7.10
C LEU A 15 -13.10 1.59 -8.48
N GLY A 16 -13.18 0.73 -9.51
CA GLY A 16 -13.62 1.14 -10.84
C GLY A 16 -15.07 1.60 -10.90
N GLU A 17 -15.93 1.04 -10.06
CA GLU A 17 -17.32 1.46 -9.92
C GLU A 17 -17.52 2.70 -9.03
N ARG A 18 -16.47 3.17 -8.34
CA ARG A 18 -16.55 4.18 -7.25
C ARG A 18 -17.28 3.69 -6.00
N ALA A 19 -17.39 2.39 -5.82
CA ALA A 19 -17.98 1.77 -4.64
C ALA A 19 -16.92 1.64 -3.52
N TYR A 20 -16.44 2.76 -2.99
CA TYR A 20 -15.28 2.80 -2.09
C TYR A 20 -15.47 2.05 -0.76
N GLU A 21 -16.67 2.07 -0.18
CA GLU A 21 -16.93 1.26 1.01
C GLU A 21 -16.88 -0.25 0.66
N ARG A 22 -17.40 -0.65 -0.50
CA ARG A 22 -17.32 -2.03 -0.98
C ARG A 22 -15.87 -2.43 -1.23
N ALA A 23 -15.07 -1.56 -1.86
CA ALA A 23 -13.63 -1.78 -2.02
C ALA A 23 -12.95 -1.97 -0.65
N GLY A 24 -13.29 -1.14 0.34
CA GLY A 24 -12.81 -1.28 1.72
C GLY A 24 -13.17 -2.64 2.34
N ASN A 25 -14.41 -3.11 2.15
CA ASN A 25 -14.85 -4.43 2.61
C ASN A 25 -14.03 -5.56 1.98
N GLU A 26 -13.86 -5.54 0.67
CA GLU A 26 -13.15 -6.61 -0.05
C GLU A 26 -11.65 -6.61 0.26
N TYR A 27 -10.99 -5.45 0.33
CA TYR A 27 -9.62 -5.37 0.82
C TYR A 27 -9.47 -5.83 2.27
N THR A 28 -10.46 -5.59 3.13
CA THR A 28 -10.44 -6.11 4.51
C THR A 28 -10.47 -7.64 4.51
N ARG A 29 -11.29 -8.28 3.66
CA ARG A 29 -11.31 -9.75 3.54
C ARG A 29 -10.01 -10.30 2.98
N ALA A 30 -9.48 -9.66 1.94
CA ALA A 30 -8.17 -10.01 1.36
C ALA A 30 -7.04 -9.87 2.40
N ALA A 31 -7.12 -8.86 3.26
CA ALA A 31 -6.18 -8.69 4.36
C ALA A 31 -6.28 -9.82 5.38
N TRP A 32 -7.47 -10.13 5.89
CA TRP A 32 -7.65 -11.18 6.89
C TRP A 32 -7.19 -12.55 6.39
N LEU A 33 -7.50 -12.90 5.13
CA LEU A 33 -6.96 -14.11 4.52
C LEU A 33 -5.44 -14.04 4.39
N GLY A 34 -4.87 -12.92 3.92
CA GLY A 34 -3.42 -12.77 3.79
C GLY A 34 -2.65 -12.73 5.11
N LEU A 35 -3.32 -12.40 6.21
CA LEU A 35 -2.75 -12.44 7.57
C LEU A 35 -2.92 -13.82 8.21
N ALA A 36 -3.98 -14.55 7.89
CA ALA A 36 -4.18 -15.93 8.36
C ALA A 36 -3.33 -16.94 7.59
N GLU A 37 -3.18 -16.71 6.28
CA GLU A 37 -2.49 -17.59 5.34
C GLU A 37 -1.76 -16.74 4.27
N PRO A 38 -0.56 -16.23 4.58
CA PRO A 38 0.19 -15.35 3.67
C PRO A 38 0.54 -16.03 2.34
N ARG A 39 0.82 -17.33 2.40
CA ARG A 39 1.13 -18.24 1.29
C ARG A 39 1.03 -19.68 1.78
N GLU A 40 0.84 -20.62 0.86
CA GLU A 40 1.01 -22.06 1.12
C GLU A 40 2.36 -22.31 1.84
N ASP A 41 2.32 -23.12 2.89
CA ASP A 41 3.45 -23.49 3.76
C ASP A 41 4.15 -22.35 4.52
N VAL A 42 3.59 -21.13 4.53
CA VAL A 42 4.13 -20.00 5.31
C VAL A 42 3.30 -19.79 6.58
N ASN A 43 3.94 -19.96 7.74
CA ASN A 43 3.31 -19.69 9.03
C ASN A 43 3.13 -18.17 9.24
N PRO A 44 1.89 -17.68 9.48
CA PRO A 44 1.61 -16.25 9.62
C PRO A 44 2.29 -15.58 10.82
N PHE A 45 2.64 -16.35 11.85
CA PHE A 45 3.29 -15.83 13.06
C PHE A 45 4.82 -15.77 12.94
N THR A 46 5.38 -16.26 11.83
CA THR A 46 6.81 -16.17 11.52
C THR A 46 7.00 -15.30 10.29
N VAL A 47 7.67 -14.17 10.44
CA VAL A 47 8.08 -13.36 9.27
C VAL A 47 9.27 -14.05 8.62
N ASP A 48 9.01 -14.72 7.49
CA ASP A 48 10.07 -15.32 6.66
C ASP A 48 10.96 -14.23 6.05
N GLU A 49 12.07 -14.60 5.41
CA GLU A 49 13.01 -13.63 4.82
C GLU A 49 12.36 -12.66 3.82
N ARG A 50 11.26 -13.09 3.19
CA ARG A 50 10.49 -12.32 2.22
C ARG A 50 9.42 -11.42 2.85
N GLY A 51 8.88 -11.83 4.00
CA GLY A 51 7.82 -11.15 4.74
C GLY A 51 6.51 -11.06 3.97
N TRP A 52 6.03 -12.18 3.42
CA TRP A 52 4.78 -12.24 2.62
C TRP A 52 3.54 -11.70 3.35
N VAL A 53 3.54 -11.76 4.68
CA VAL A 53 2.49 -11.19 5.55
C VAL A 53 2.26 -9.70 5.30
N GLY A 54 3.26 -8.98 4.78
CA GLY A 54 3.15 -7.56 4.40
C GLY A 54 2.02 -7.28 3.41
N ARG A 55 1.67 -8.25 2.54
CA ARG A 55 0.53 -8.10 1.61
C ARG A 55 -0.79 -7.92 2.37
N GLY A 56 -0.98 -8.64 3.47
CA GLY A 56 -2.16 -8.49 4.33
C GLY A 56 -2.22 -7.11 4.99
N LEU A 57 -1.08 -6.63 5.50
CA LEU A 57 -0.97 -5.28 6.08
C LEU A 57 -1.27 -4.19 5.05
N SER A 58 -0.70 -4.30 3.85
CA SER A 58 -0.95 -3.37 2.74
C SER A 58 -2.43 -3.30 2.37
N HIS A 59 -3.12 -4.44 2.29
CA HIS A 59 -4.56 -4.48 2.06
C HIS A 59 -5.36 -3.81 3.19
N LEU A 60 -4.96 -3.91 4.46
CA LEU A 60 -5.62 -3.16 5.54
C LEU A 60 -5.45 -1.64 5.39
N VAL A 61 -4.26 -1.16 4.99
CA VAL A 61 -4.03 0.27 4.75
C VAL A 61 -4.90 0.74 3.59
N THR A 62 -4.94 0.00 2.47
CA THR A 62 -5.79 0.34 1.32
C THR A 62 -7.28 0.24 1.66
N ALA A 63 -7.69 -0.69 2.53
CA ALA A 63 -9.06 -0.76 3.03
C ALA A 63 -9.43 0.50 3.82
N ALA A 64 -8.55 0.97 4.72
CA ALA A 64 -8.73 2.21 5.45
C ALA A 64 -8.85 3.41 4.51
N ALA A 65 -8.02 3.49 3.46
CA ALA A 65 -8.14 4.51 2.42
C ALA A 65 -9.51 4.49 1.72
N GLY A 66 -9.99 3.30 1.33
CA GLY A 66 -11.32 3.14 0.75
C GLY A 66 -12.44 3.61 1.68
N TYR A 67 -12.36 3.30 2.98
CA TYR A 67 -13.33 3.77 3.96
C TYR A 67 -13.29 5.30 4.14
N ARG A 68 -12.09 5.92 4.17
CA ARG A 68 -11.96 7.38 4.28
C ARG A 68 -12.62 8.09 3.09
N VAL A 69 -12.34 7.62 1.87
CA VAL A 69 -12.93 8.18 0.64
C VAL A 69 -14.45 7.99 0.60
N ALA A 70 -14.96 6.90 1.19
CA ALA A 70 -16.40 6.66 1.34
C ALA A 70 -17.07 7.48 2.46
N GLY A 71 -16.33 8.29 3.22
CA GLY A 71 -16.83 8.99 4.41
C GLY A 71 -17.12 8.07 5.61
N ALA A 72 -16.64 6.82 5.57
CA ALA A 72 -16.83 5.81 6.60
C ALA A 72 -15.69 5.83 7.64
N ASP A 73 -15.43 7.00 8.22
CA ASP A 73 -14.24 7.25 9.06
C ASP A 73 -14.10 6.30 10.24
N ALA A 74 -15.21 5.96 10.90
CA ALA A 74 -15.19 5.01 12.01
C ALA A 74 -14.68 3.62 11.57
N ARG A 75 -14.92 3.21 10.32
CA ARG A 75 -14.38 1.96 9.77
C ARG A 75 -12.90 2.09 9.45
N ALA A 76 -12.46 3.22 8.89
CA ALA A 76 -11.06 3.52 8.66
C ALA A 76 -10.25 3.48 9.98
N THR A 77 -10.76 4.13 11.03
CA THR A 77 -10.16 4.12 12.37
C THR A 77 -10.01 2.71 12.93
N ARG A 78 -11.05 1.87 12.83
CA ARG A 78 -10.97 0.47 13.28
C ARG A 78 -9.90 -0.33 12.55
N ARG A 79 -9.74 -0.13 11.25
CA ARG A 79 -8.68 -0.80 10.47
C ARG A 79 -7.29 -0.27 10.79
N GLY A 80 -7.14 1.02 11.08
CA GLY A 80 -5.90 1.57 11.61
C GLY A 80 -5.50 0.95 12.94
N VAL A 81 -6.42 0.88 13.90
CA VAL A 81 -6.16 0.29 15.22
C VAL A 81 -5.78 -1.19 15.11
N GLU A 82 -6.53 -1.96 14.31
CA GLU A 82 -6.21 -3.36 14.01
C GLU A 82 -4.82 -3.49 13.39
N GLY A 83 -4.52 -2.71 12.34
CA GLY A 83 -3.25 -2.76 11.65
C GLY A 83 -2.05 -2.44 12.55
N VAL A 84 -2.19 -1.43 13.43
CA VAL A 84 -1.17 -1.13 14.45
C VAL A 84 -0.94 -2.30 15.39
N ALA A 85 -2.00 -2.97 15.84
CA ALA A 85 -1.87 -4.12 16.72
C ALA A 85 -1.16 -5.30 16.03
N VAL A 86 -1.58 -5.65 14.82
CA VAL A 86 -0.99 -6.75 14.03
C VAL A 86 0.47 -6.46 13.68
N ALA A 87 0.78 -5.26 13.18
CA ALA A 87 2.16 -4.90 12.81
C ALA A 87 3.10 -4.96 14.02
N ARG A 88 2.63 -4.58 15.22
CA ARG A 88 3.42 -4.68 16.45
C ARG A 88 3.63 -6.11 16.91
N ASP A 89 2.63 -6.97 16.78
CA ASP A 89 2.74 -8.40 17.12
C ASP A 89 3.80 -9.10 16.25
N LEU A 90 3.77 -8.86 14.94
CA LEU A 90 4.71 -9.44 13.98
C LEU A 90 6.18 -9.06 14.22
N ARG A 91 6.46 -7.99 14.97
CA ARG A 91 7.84 -7.60 15.31
C ARG A 91 8.56 -8.66 16.13
N GLY A 92 7.83 -9.45 16.91
CA GLY A 92 8.40 -10.48 17.77
C GLY A 92 9.21 -11.53 17.01
N SER A 93 8.79 -11.86 15.78
CA SER A 93 9.42 -12.88 14.94
C SER A 93 10.23 -12.33 13.76
N ALA A 94 10.18 -11.02 13.51
CA ALA A 94 10.90 -10.35 12.42
C ALA A 94 12.39 -10.09 12.71
N ASP A 95 13.21 -10.06 11.67
CA ASP A 95 14.60 -9.58 11.73
C ASP A 95 14.67 -8.05 12.02
N PRO A 96 15.83 -7.47 12.39
CA PRO A 96 15.92 -6.05 12.72
C PRO A 96 15.43 -5.08 11.62
N VAL A 97 15.69 -5.37 10.34
CA VAL A 97 15.31 -4.48 9.23
C VAL A 97 13.83 -4.64 8.87
N GLN A 98 13.29 -5.84 9.00
CA GLN A 98 11.86 -6.12 8.89
C GLN A 98 11.08 -5.48 10.04
N ARG A 99 11.60 -5.48 11.27
CA ARG A 99 11.01 -4.75 12.40
C ARG A 99 10.89 -3.26 12.11
N ALA A 100 11.90 -2.65 11.50
CA ALA A 100 11.83 -1.26 11.07
C ALA A 100 10.75 -1.03 10.00
N CYS A 101 10.59 -1.96 9.05
CA CYS A 101 9.50 -1.92 8.07
C CYS A 101 8.10 -2.09 8.70
N LEU A 102 7.98 -2.89 9.77
CA LEU A 102 6.73 -3.03 10.51
C LEU A 102 6.40 -1.75 11.30
N GLU A 103 7.40 -1.02 11.79
CA GLU A 103 7.19 0.32 12.35
C GLU A 103 6.76 1.34 11.28
N GLU A 104 7.27 1.24 10.04
CA GLU A 104 6.77 2.02 8.90
C GLU A 104 5.27 1.75 8.68
N PHE A 105 4.83 0.48 8.76
CA PHE A 105 3.40 0.14 8.72
C PHE A 105 2.61 0.71 9.90
N VAL A 106 3.14 0.69 11.13
CA VAL A 106 2.48 1.31 12.28
C VAL A 106 2.22 2.80 12.01
N ALA A 107 3.19 3.50 11.41
CA ALA A 107 3.04 4.89 11.02
C ALA A 107 2.01 5.07 9.88
N ASP A 108 2.04 4.23 8.85
CA ASP A 108 1.05 4.24 7.76
C ASP A 108 -0.38 4.05 8.29
N PHE A 109 -0.59 3.08 9.20
CA PHE A 109 -1.90 2.84 9.81
C PHE A 109 -2.38 4.01 10.64
N ARG A 110 -1.48 4.66 11.40
CA ARG A 110 -1.83 5.87 12.15
C ARG A 110 -2.22 7.01 11.23
N ALA A 111 -1.43 7.25 10.18
CA ALA A 111 -1.67 8.31 9.21
C ALA A 111 -3.01 8.12 8.48
N ILE A 112 -3.26 6.94 7.87
CA ILE A 112 -4.46 6.71 7.07
C ILE A 112 -5.76 6.75 7.89
N ALA A 113 -5.68 6.34 9.15
CA ALA A 113 -6.82 6.25 10.04
C ALA A 113 -7.08 7.53 10.85
N GLY A 114 -6.24 8.56 10.70
CA GLY A 114 -6.32 9.80 11.47
C GLY A 114 -6.07 9.58 12.97
N LEU A 115 -5.19 8.64 13.32
CA LEU A 115 -4.80 8.40 14.71
C LEU A 115 -3.65 9.35 15.11
N ASP A 116 -3.64 9.75 16.37
CA ASP A 116 -2.57 10.58 16.93
C ASP A 116 -1.21 9.89 16.86
N GLY A 117 -0.16 10.69 16.73
CA GLY A 117 1.23 10.25 16.83
C GLY A 117 1.77 9.55 15.57
N ALA A 118 1.28 9.91 14.38
CA ALA A 118 1.78 9.35 13.11
C ALA A 118 3.18 9.87 12.76
N VAL A 119 3.47 11.14 13.06
CA VAL A 119 4.77 11.78 12.79
C VAL A 119 5.88 11.10 13.59
N GLU A 120 5.66 10.94 14.90
CA GLU A 120 6.56 10.28 15.83
C GLU A 120 6.75 8.79 15.48
N ALA A 121 5.72 8.14 14.96
CA ALA A 121 5.81 6.76 14.48
C ALA A 121 6.73 6.65 13.24
N TYR A 122 6.64 7.58 12.29
CA TYR A 122 7.59 7.61 11.17
C TYR A 122 9.02 7.90 11.60
N GLU A 123 9.22 8.81 12.57
CA GLU A 123 10.55 9.09 13.12
C GLU A 123 11.13 7.86 13.83
N THR A 124 10.29 7.12 14.55
CA THR A 124 10.64 5.83 15.16
C THR A 124 11.06 4.80 14.10
N ALA A 125 10.29 4.68 13.01
CA ALA A 125 10.62 3.78 11.90
C ALA A 125 11.95 4.16 11.22
N ALA A 126 12.16 5.45 10.93
CA ALA A 126 13.40 5.95 10.33
C ALA A 126 14.61 5.68 11.24
N GLN A 127 14.46 5.85 12.56
CA GLN A 127 15.52 5.53 13.52
C GLN A 127 15.76 4.02 13.59
N ALA A 128 14.72 3.19 13.55
CA ALA A 128 14.84 1.74 13.55
C ALA A 128 15.63 1.23 12.34
N TYR A 129 15.41 1.80 11.15
CA TYR A 129 16.21 1.48 9.96
C TYR A 129 17.69 1.83 10.13
N ARG A 130 17.98 3.03 10.67
CA ARG A 130 19.35 3.45 10.96
C ARG A 130 20.05 2.53 11.97
N THR A 131 19.34 2.09 13.01
CA THR A 131 19.86 1.15 14.00
C THR A 131 20.12 -0.23 13.42
N ALA A 132 19.32 -0.68 12.43
CA ALA A 132 19.49 -1.98 11.79
C ALA A 132 20.62 -2.03 10.75
N ALA A 133 21.33 -0.92 10.50
CA ALA A 133 22.27 -0.75 9.39
C ALA A 133 23.33 -1.85 9.26
N GLU A 134 23.92 -2.28 10.39
CA GLU A 134 25.01 -3.26 10.41
C GLU A 134 24.58 -4.65 9.92
N GLY A 135 23.27 -4.97 9.96
CA GLY A 135 22.73 -6.26 9.53
C GLY A 135 22.19 -6.27 8.09
N ILE A 136 22.50 -5.26 7.29
CA ILE A 136 21.95 -5.08 5.94
C ILE A 136 23.08 -5.15 4.92
N ASP A 137 23.24 -6.31 4.30
CA ASP A 137 24.26 -6.51 3.26
C ASP A 137 23.90 -5.83 1.93
N ASP A 138 22.64 -5.95 1.53
CA ASP A 138 22.11 -5.38 0.29
C ASP A 138 20.76 -4.67 0.56
N PRO A 139 20.76 -3.36 0.80
CA PRO A 139 19.54 -2.62 1.07
C PRO A 139 18.62 -2.52 -0.17
N GLN A 140 19.15 -2.62 -1.39
CA GLN A 140 18.36 -2.55 -2.62
C GLN A 140 17.56 -3.85 -2.80
N THR A 141 18.20 -5.00 -2.60
CA THR A 141 17.50 -6.30 -2.59
C THR A 141 16.50 -6.37 -1.44
N LYS A 142 16.84 -5.88 -0.24
CA LYS A 142 15.88 -5.82 0.87
C LYS A 142 14.65 -4.95 0.54
N ALA A 143 14.85 -3.79 -0.07
CA ALA A 143 13.77 -2.87 -0.46
C ALA A 143 12.81 -3.43 -1.52
N THR A 144 13.19 -4.48 -2.25
CA THR A 144 12.34 -5.19 -3.23
C THR A 144 11.76 -6.50 -2.70
N THR A 145 11.97 -6.82 -1.42
CA THR A 145 11.27 -7.96 -0.81
C THR A 145 9.77 -7.69 -0.65
N PRO A 146 8.93 -8.74 -0.64
CA PRO A 146 7.48 -8.59 -0.53
C PRO A 146 6.99 -7.70 0.60
N LEU A 147 7.63 -7.71 1.78
CA LEU A 147 7.26 -6.83 2.88
C LEU A 147 7.43 -5.34 2.53
N PHE A 148 8.56 -4.97 1.93
CA PHE A 148 8.93 -3.59 1.63
C PHE A 148 8.16 -3.03 0.43
N GLU A 149 7.91 -3.87 -0.58
CA GLU A 149 7.01 -3.54 -1.68
C GLU A 149 5.58 -3.32 -1.17
N ALA A 150 5.12 -4.17 -0.26
CA ALA A 150 3.79 -4.05 0.33
C ALA A 150 3.66 -2.77 1.18
N ALA A 151 4.70 -2.36 1.90
CA ALA A 151 4.74 -1.09 2.61
C ALA A 151 4.70 0.11 1.63
N ALA A 152 5.34 0.01 0.46
CA ALA A 152 5.34 1.09 -0.53
C ALA A 152 4.00 1.23 -1.28
N ALA A 153 3.25 0.13 -1.44
CA ALA A 153 2.11 0.07 -2.36
C ALA A 153 0.98 1.07 -2.06
N PRO A 154 0.52 1.27 -0.80
CA PRO A 154 -0.55 2.22 -0.50
C PRO A 154 -0.17 3.66 -0.84
N LEU A 155 1.05 4.08 -0.52
CA LEU A 155 1.60 5.39 -0.89
C LEU A 155 1.55 5.60 -2.41
N LYS A 156 2.04 4.61 -3.19
CA LYS A 156 2.04 4.66 -4.66
C LYS A 156 0.62 4.76 -5.22
N GLN A 157 -0.34 4.05 -4.63
CA GLN A 157 -1.74 4.07 -5.05
C GLN A 157 -2.41 5.42 -4.75
N LEU A 158 -2.18 5.99 -3.57
CA LEU A 158 -2.67 7.33 -3.20
C LEU A 158 -2.09 8.39 -4.14
N ALA A 159 -0.78 8.39 -4.35
CA ALA A 159 -0.11 9.33 -5.24
C ALA A 159 -0.61 9.23 -6.70
N ARG A 160 -0.83 8.01 -7.20
CA ARG A 160 -1.42 7.76 -8.52
C ARG A 160 -2.79 8.44 -8.70
N SER A 161 -3.58 8.53 -7.64
CA SER A 161 -4.91 9.17 -7.67
C SER A 161 -4.84 10.65 -8.04
N GLN A 162 -3.69 11.29 -7.81
CA GLN A 162 -3.45 12.71 -8.06
C GLN A 162 -2.59 12.96 -9.31
N ALA A 163 -2.03 11.90 -9.90
CA ALA A 163 -1.12 11.99 -11.04
C ALA A 163 -1.76 11.48 -12.33
N ASN A 164 -3.07 11.68 -12.51
CA ASN A 164 -3.79 11.25 -13.70
C ASN A 164 -3.55 9.76 -14.03
N GLY A 165 -3.51 8.92 -12.99
CA GLY A 165 -3.28 7.49 -13.13
C GLY A 165 -1.82 7.08 -13.40
N GLU A 166 -0.85 7.99 -13.32
CA GLU A 166 0.55 7.67 -13.57
C GLU A 166 1.34 7.21 -12.33
N ILE A 167 2.58 6.77 -12.59
CA ILE A 167 3.56 6.54 -11.53
C ILE A 167 3.99 7.91 -11.01
N ALA A 168 3.72 8.17 -9.73
CA ALA A 168 3.98 9.45 -9.08
C ALA A 168 5.04 9.39 -7.97
N VAL A 169 5.41 8.18 -7.56
CA VAL A 169 6.47 7.93 -6.56
C VAL A 169 7.45 6.97 -7.20
N THR A 170 8.65 7.48 -7.47
CA THR A 170 9.75 6.76 -8.10
C THR A 170 10.56 5.98 -7.07
N TRP A 171 11.59 5.26 -7.53
CA TRP A 171 12.52 4.57 -6.64
C TRP A 171 13.35 5.57 -5.83
N GLU A 172 13.81 6.62 -6.51
CA GLU A 172 14.67 7.69 -5.98
C GLU A 172 13.92 8.60 -5.01
N ASP A 173 12.61 8.76 -5.18
CA ASP A 173 11.76 9.42 -4.20
C ASP A 173 11.72 8.65 -2.88
N LEU A 174 11.69 7.32 -2.95
CA LEU A 174 11.38 6.49 -1.80
C LEU A 174 12.64 6.08 -1.03
N HIS A 175 13.81 6.01 -1.67
CA HIS A 175 15.05 5.53 -1.06
C HIS A 175 16.15 6.59 -1.06
N GLY A 176 17.05 6.50 -0.09
CA GLY A 176 18.22 7.38 -0.04
C GLY A 176 19.16 7.16 -1.24
N SER A 177 20.00 8.14 -1.53
CA SER A 177 20.84 8.13 -2.73
C SER A 177 22.06 7.21 -2.67
N ASP A 178 22.51 6.80 -1.48
CA ASP A 178 23.73 6.01 -1.28
C ASP A 178 23.44 4.64 -0.66
N PRO A 179 23.44 3.54 -1.44
CA PRO A 179 23.21 2.19 -0.94
C PRO A 179 24.35 1.67 -0.04
N ASN A 180 25.52 2.32 -0.01
CA ASN A 180 26.60 1.97 0.93
C ASN A 180 26.32 2.46 2.36
N GLN A 181 25.24 3.23 2.55
CA GLN A 181 24.72 3.65 3.84
C GLN A 181 23.35 3.01 4.07
N PRO A 182 23.28 1.68 4.27
CA PRO A 182 22.03 0.92 4.19
C PRO A 182 20.93 1.42 5.15
N GLY A 183 21.32 1.82 6.37
CA GLY A 183 20.39 2.38 7.34
C GLY A 183 19.77 3.70 6.88
N ALA A 184 20.57 4.64 6.36
CA ALA A 184 20.09 5.91 5.83
C ALA A 184 19.29 5.71 4.53
N PHE A 185 19.75 4.79 3.66
CA PHE A 185 19.09 4.41 2.43
C PHE A 185 17.64 3.98 2.66
N LEU A 186 17.40 3.08 3.63
CA LEU A 186 16.05 2.60 3.94
C LEU A 186 15.25 3.57 4.83
N ALA A 187 15.91 4.30 5.75
CA ALA A 187 15.24 5.28 6.61
C ALA A 187 14.53 6.39 5.81
N HIS A 188 15.08 6.74 4.64
CA HIS A 188 14.48 7.72 3.72
C HIS A 188 13.02 7.41 3.39
N ARG A 189 12.62 6.13 3.35
CA ARG A 189 11.24 5.72 3.06
C ARG A 189 10.24 6.28 4.08
N ALA A 190 10.57 6.12 5.35
CA ALA A 190 9.75 6.61 6.45
C ALA A 190 9.76 8.15 6.49
N GLU A 191 10.90 8.77 6.19
CA GLU A 191 11.04 10.23 6.13
C GLU A 191 10.21 10.84 4.98
N TYR A 192 10.26 10.23 3.79
CA TYR A 192 9.45 10.63 2.64
C TYR A 192 7.95 10.49 2.93
N LYS A 193 7.54 9.35 3.49
CA LYS A 193 6.14 9.12 3.86
C LYS A 193 5.64 10.11 4.91
N ARG A 194 6.44 10.42 5.93
CA ARG A 194 6.10 11.44 6.94
C ARG A 194 5.76 12.78 6.32
N GLN A 195 6.50 13.17 5.27
CA GLN A 195 6.31 14.44 4.58
C GLN A 195 5.15 14.42 3.57
N ARG A 196 4.90 13.28 2.92
CA ARG A 196 4.03 13.21 1.73
C ARG A 196 2.70 12.53 1.99
N LEU A 197 2.67 11.45 2.79
CA LEU A 197 1.49 10.61 2.93
C LEU A 197 0.28 11.36 3.50
N PRO A 198 0.38 12.20 4.57
CA PRO A 198 -0.77 12.92 5.11
C PRO A 198 -1.47 13.79 4.06
N GLY A 199 -0.71 14.60 3.32
CA GLY A 199 -1.27 15.43 2.25
C GLY A 199 -1.88 14.61 1.10
N LEU A 200 -1.27 13.46 0.78
CA LEU A 200 -1.84 12.55 -0.22
C LEU A 200 -3.21 12.00 0.23
N ILE A 201 -3.33 11.61 1.49
CA ILE A 201 -4.58 11.10 2.08
C ILE A 201 -5.65 12.19 2.05
N GLU A 202 -5.34 13.38 2.56
CA GLU A 202 -6.28 14.50 2.62
C GLU A 202 -6.82 14.85 1.23
N GLN A 203 -5.95 14.94 0.24
CA GLN A 203 -6.34 15.26 -1.13
C GLN A 203 -7.17 14.13 -1.77
N THR A 204 -6.80 12.86 -1.59
CA THR A 204 -7.60 11.72 -2.09
C THR A 204 -9.01 11.69 -1.49
N VAL A 205 -9.15 12.04 -0.20
CA VAL A 205 -10.46 12.14 0.46
C VAL A 205 -11.24 13.35 -0.06
N ALA A 206 -10.60 14.52 -0.19
CA ALA A 206 -11.22 15.73 -0.70
C ALA A 206 -11.73 15.56 -2.15
N ASP A 207 -10.96 14.88 -3.00
CA ASP A 207 -11.32 14.59 -4.39
C ASP A 207 -12.41 13.49 -4.49
N GLY A 208 -12.66 12.75 -3.41
CA GLY A 208 -13.57 11.60 -3.43
C GLY A 208 -13.09 10.51 -4.40
N TYR A 209 -11.79 10.43 -4.67
CA TYR A 209 -11.21 9.57 -5.69
C TYR A 209 -9.97 8.83 -5.21
N LEU A 210 -10.10 7.51 -5.06
CA LEU A 210 -8.98 6.57 -4.94
C LEU A 210 -8.84 5.77 -6.25
N ALA A 211 -7.67 5.84 -6.88
CA ALA A 211 -7.34 5.07 -8.07
C ALA A 211 -7.22 3.58 -7.77
N ALA A 212 -7.51 2.75 -8.78
CA ALA A 212 -7.11 1.35 -8.75
C ALA A 212 -5.57 1.23 -8.72
N PRO A 213 -5.00 0.17 -8.10
CA PRO A 213 -3.58 -0.06 -8.16
C PRO A 213 -3.09 -0.18 -9.61
N ARG A 214 -1.83 0.17 -9.86
CA ARG A 214 -1.21 0.02 -11.17
C ARG A 214 -0.91 -1.46 -11.41
N GLY A 215 -1.30 -1.98 -12.57
CA GLY A 215 -0.85 -3.26 -13.09
C GLY A 215 -0.07 -3.07 -14.39
N SER A 216 -0.31 -3.94 -15.37
CA SER A 216 0.25 -3.78 -16.71
C SER A 216 -0.50 -2.68 -17.45
N THR A 217 0.19 -1.90 -18.29
CA THR A 217 -0.41 -0.72 -18.92
C THR A 217 -0.07 -0.60 -20.39
N ALA A 218 -1.02 -0.10 -21.19
CA ALA A 218 -0.78 0.33 -22.56
C ALA A 218 -1.30 1.74 -22.76
N TYR A 219 -0.65 2.46 -23.66
CA TYR A 219 -0.98 3.84 -23.99
C TYR A 219 -1.56 3.90 -25.39
N ASP A 220 -2.52 4.81 -25.56
CA ASP A 220 -3.08 5.18 -26.85
C ASP A 220 -3.53 3.99 -27.72
N THR A 221 -4.26 3.05 -27.11
CA THR A 221 -4.68 1.82 -27.79
C THR A 221 -5.80 2.07 -28.80
N ASP A 222 -5.82 1.34 -29.91
CA ASP A 222 -6.96 1.38 -30.85
C ASP A 222 -8.11 0.43 -30.42
N THR A 223 -7.84 -0.43 -29.44
CA THR A 223 -8.76 -1.48 -28.98
C THR A 223 -9.62 -1.03 -27.81
N TYR A 224 -9.20 -0.08 -26.97
CA TYR A 224 -9.97 0.27 -25.78
C TYR A 224 -10.23 1.77 -25.69
N ARG A 225 -11.43 2.13 -25.22
CA ARG A 225 -11.79 3.52 -24.93
C ARG A 225 -12.56 3.63 -23.63
N CYS A 226 -12.16 4.58 -22.78
CA CYS A 226 -12.89 4.86 -21.56
C CYS A 226 -14.14 5.72 -21.85
N PRO A 227 -15.36 5.24 -21.55
CA PRO A 227 -16.57 6.04 -21.76
C PRO A 227 -16.65 7.27 -20.83
N ALA A 228 -15.96 7.24 -19.68
CA ALA A 228 -16.02 8.31 -18.70
C ALA A 228 -15.13 9.52 -19.02
N CYS A 229 -13.95 9.31 -19.64
CA CYS A 229 -13.01 10.39 -19.94
C CYS A 229 -12.46 10.39 -21.37
N GLY A 230 -12.86 9.43 -22.21
CA GLY A 230 -12.44 9.32 -23.60
C GLY A 230 -11.01 8.82 -23.83
N SER A 231 -10.22 8.62 -22.76
CA SER A 231 -8.84 8.13 -22.86
C SER A 231 -8.78 6.71 -23.44
N ARG A 232 -7.71 6.45 -24.20
CA ARG A 232 -7.37 5.14 -24.78
C ARG A 232 -6.25 4.43 -24.02
N ASP A 233 -5.87 4.96 -22.86
CA ASP A 233 -4.83 4.41 -21.99
C ASP A 233 -5.45 3.40 -21.02
N VAL A 234 -4.85 2.22 -20.93
CA VAL A 234 -5.39 1.05 -20.24
C VAL A 234 -4.49 0.62 -19.10
N ASN A 235 -5.12 0.13 -18.03
CA ASN A 235 -4.52 -0.51 -16.88
C ASN A 235 -5.19 -1.87 -16.66
N TRP A 236 -4.47 -2.95 -16.95
CA TRP A 236 -4.85 -4.32 -16.62
C TRP A 236 -4.37 -4.64 -15.21
N VAL A 237 -5.31 -4.87 -14.30
CA VAL A 237 -4.98 -5.10 -12.89
C VAL A 237 -5.96 -6.10 -12.26
N GLY A 238 -5.41 -7.21 -11.76
CA GLY A 238 -6.24 -8.36 -11.37
C GLY A 238 -7.05 -8.86 -12.56
N ALA A 239 -8.31 -9.23 -12.33
CA ALA A 239 -9.28 -9.56 -13.38
C ALA A 239 -9.92 -8.34 -14.08
N SER A 240 -9.48 -7.10 -13.81
CA SER A 240 -10.10 -5.88 -14.36
C SER A 240 -9.29 -5.23 -15.47
N THR A 241 -9.98 -4.77 -16.52
CA THR A 241 -9.45 -3.85 -17.54
C THR A 241 -10.04 -2.47 -17.28
N LEU A 242 -9.21 -1.56 -16.77
CA LEU A 242 -9.62 -0.23 -16.35
C LEU A 242 -8.89 0.85 -17.14
N CYS A 243 -9.48 2.04 -17.23
CA CYS A 243 -8.81 3.21 -17.77
C CYS A 243 -7.63 3.57 -16.88
N LEU A 244 -6.46 3.77 -17.47
CA LEU A 244 -5.27 4.19 -16.74
C LEU A 244 -5.56 5.48 -15.95
N ARG A 245 -6.23 6.44 -16.59
CA ARG A 245 -6.41 7.83 -16.13
C ARG A 245 -7.37 7.97 -14.96
N CYS A 246 -8.57 7.42 -15.11
CA CYS A 246 -9.65 7.58 -14.12
C CYS A 246 -10.03 6.27 -13.42
N SER A 247 -9.40 5.15 -13.74
CA SER A 247 -9.72 3.82 -13.19
C SER A 247 -11.15 3.31 -13.44
N ARG A 248 -11.96 3.98 -14.26
CA ARG A 248 -13.27 3.44 -14.69
C ARG A 248 -13.07 2.27 -15.66
N PRO A 249 -13.97 1.29 -15.73
CA PRO A 249 -13.95 0.27 -16.79
C PRO A 249 -13.86 0.91 -18.19
N VAL A 250 -13.15 0.25 -19.08
CA VAL A 250 -13.09 0.61 -20.52
C VAL A 250 -14.01 -0.28 -21.32
N GLU A 251 -14.40 0.21 -22.49
CA GLU A 251 -15.08 -0.57 -23.52
C GLU A 251 -14.04 -0.99 -24.57
N GLU A 252 -14.21 -2.19 -25.12
CA GLU A 252 -13.45 -2.73 -26.26
C GLU A 252 -14.12 -2.36 -27.59
#